data_AF-A0A1B9Y565-F1
#
_entry.id   AF-A0A1B9Y565-F1
#
_cell.length_a   1.000
_cell.length_b   1.000
_cell.length_c   1.000
_cell.angle_alpha   90.00
_cell.angle_beta   90.00
_cell.angle_gamma   90.00
#
_symmetry.space_group_name_H-M   'P 1'
#
loop_
_entity.id
_entity.type
_entity.pdbx_description
1 polymer ?
#
loop_
_entity_poly.entity_id
_entity_poly.type
_entity_poly.pdbx_seq_one_letter_code
_entity_poly.pdbx_strand_id
1 'polypeptide(L)'
;MRFKLIFFYFFIFSFFVSAQNDKCKLKINYDLSDVQEKGEISFSVTNLSTKKVKVLKSFHDYKAQLENIFYVDSNGNLLPKDVGTADIDFFKQDKTIVLKPNESRIYKINIFGTFQGSKFLRSEYSYQFDVWFNFIDLIDHRFDCDLIGLEKLKNLKYQPHAVQ
;
A
#
# COMPACT_ATOMS: atom_id res chain seq x y z
N MET A 1 -15.32 14.70 -60.16
CA MET A 1 -15.96 14.74 -58.83
C MET A 1 -15.67 13.48 -58.00
N ARG A 2 -14.44 12.95 -58.00
CA ARG A 2 -14.06 11.71 -57.25
C ARG A 2 -12.95 11.91 -56.21
N PHE A 3 -12.29 13.07 -56.20
CA PHE A 3 -11.13 13.35 -55.34
C PHE A 3 -11.49 13.85 -53.93
N LYS A 4 -12.70 14.38 -53.71
CA LYS A 4 -13.13 14.94 -52.41
C LYS A 4 -13.54 13.89 -51.36
N LEU A 5 -13.81 12.64 -51.78
CA LEU A 5 -14.27 11.58 -50.88
C LEU A 5 -13.12 10.85 -50.17
N ILE A 6 -11.91 10.82 -50.75
CA ILE A 6 -10.77 10.09 -50.19
C ILE A 6 -10.16 10.84 -49.00
N PHE A 7 -10.17 12.18 -49.04
CA PHE A 7 -9.66 13.02 -47.94
C PHE A 7 -10.49 12.89 -46.65
N PHE A 8 -11.79 12.62 -46.78
CA PHE A 8 -12.68 12.49 -45.62
C PHE A 8 -12.47 11.15 -44.88
N TYR A 9 -12.11 10.09 -45.59
CA TYR A 9 -11.80 8.78 -44.98
C TYR A 9 -10.46 8.79 -44.22
N PHE A 10 -9.46 9.54 -44.71
CA PHE A 10 -8.16 9.67 -44.04
C PHE A 10 -8.26 10.48 -42.73
N PHE A 11 -9.19 11.44 -42.65
CA PHE A 11 -9.44 12.21 -41.43
C PHE A 11 -10.18 11.43 -40.35
N ILE A 12 -10.99 10.42 -40.70
CA ILE A 12 -11.72 9.62 -39.71
C ILE A 12 -10.80 8.56 -39.08
N PHE A 13 -9.84 8.01 -39.84
CA PHE A 13 -8.91 7.00 -39.33
C PHE A 13 -7.84 7.58 -38.38
N SER A 14 -7.45 8.85 -38.54
CA SER A 14 -6.43 9.50 -37.70
C SER A 14 -6.92 9.87 -36.30
N PHE A 15 -8.23 9.88 -36.03
CA PHE A 15 -8.77 10.10 -34.68
C PHE A 15 -8.83 8.84 -33.81
N PHE A 16 -8.59 7.65 -34.36
CA PHE A 16 -8.66 6.39 -33.59
C PHE A 16 -7.29 5.84 -33.16
N VAL A 17 -6.19 6.48 -33.54
CA VAL A 17 -4.83 6.04 -33.19
C VAL A 17 -4.30 6.87 -32.02
N SER A 18 -4.85 6.66 -30.81
CA SER A 18 -4.20 7.00 -29.52
C SER A 18 -5.08 6.73 -28.29
N ALA A 19 -6.02 5.78 -28.37
CA ALA A 19 -6.50 5.15 -27.14
C ALA A 19 -5.45 4.11 -26.69
N GLN A 20 -4.24 4.59 -26.38
CA GLN A 20 -3.28 3.81 -25.62
C GLN A 20 -4.01 3.49 -24.31
N ASN A 21 -4.24 2.20 -24.06
CA ASN A 21 -4.75 1.72 -22.78
C ASN A 21 -3.64 2.00 -21.75
N ASP A 22 -3.51 3.27 -21.36
CA ASP A 22 -2.67 3.66 -20.24
C ASP A 22 -3.28 2.96 -19.02
N LYS A 23 -2.67 1.85 -18.63
CA LYS A 23 -2.91 1.24 -17.32
C LYS A 23 -2.84 2.35 -16.28
N CYS A 24 -3.76 2.30 -15.32
CA CYS A 24 -3.69 3.27 -14.23
C CYS A 24 -2.36 3.11 -13.49
N LYS A 25 -1.83 4.21 -12.96
CA LYS A 25 -0.58 4.22 -12.20
C LYS A 25 -0.86 4.82 -10.85
N LEU A 26 -0.64 4.04 -9.80
CA LEU A 26 -0.66 4.53 -8.42
C LEU A 26 0.75 4.47 -7.85
N LYS A 27 1.14 5.54 -7.15
CA LYS A 27 2.42 5.59 -6.43
C LYS A 27 2.16 5.44 -4.93
N ILE A 28 2.92 4.55 -4.30
CA ILE A 28 2.93 4.36 -2.86
C ILE A 28 4.17 5.04 -2.29
N ASN A 29 4.00 5.88 -1.26
CA ASN A 29 5.11 6.41 -0.47
C ASN A 29 4.84 6.17 1.01
N TYR A 30 5.86 5.74 1.75
CA TYR A 30 5.78 5.46 3.17
C TYR A 30 6.30 6.62 4.00
N ASP A 31 5.68 6.84 5.15
CA ASP A 31 6.15 7.69 6.23
C ASP A 31 6.31 6.82 7.48
N LEU A 32 7.56 6.72 7.94
CA LEU A 32 7.99 5.83 9.02
C LEU A 32 8.26 6.58 10.33
N SER A 33 7.95 7.88 10.38
CA SER A 33 8.25 8.75 11.53
C SER A 33 7.64 8.26 12.84
N ASP A 34 6.42 7.72 12.80
CA ASP A 34 5.69 7.25 13.97
C ASP A 34 5.95 5.76 14.32
N VAL A 35 6.77 5.04 13.53
CA VAL A 35 6.99 3.60 13.73
C VAL A 35 7.74 3.34 15.02
N GLN A 36 8.76 4.13 15.31
CA GLN A 36 9.63 3.92 16.47
C GLN A 36 8.89 4.08 17.79
N GLU A 37 8.02 5.08 17.92
CA GLU A 37 7.36 5.38 19.20
C GLU A 37 5.97 4.76 19.29
N LYS A 38 5.20 4.78 18.20
CA LYS A 38 3.78 4.40 18.21
C LYS A 38 3.51 3.07 17.52
N GLY A 39 4.49 2.54 16.79
CA GLY A 39 4.27 1.39 15.92
C GLY A 39 3.30 1.69 14.78
N GLU A 40 3.16 2.97 14.38
CA GLU A 40 2.31 3.38 13.27
C GLU A 40 3.14 3.55 12.00
N ILE A 41 2.76 2.83 10.94
CA ILE A 41 3.27 3.03 9.59
C ILE A 41 2.21 3.79 8.80
N SER A 42 2.55 4.98 8.31
CA SER A 42 1.69 5.72 7.40
C SER A 42 2.13 5.47 5.96
N PHE A 43 1.19 5.34 5.03
CA PHE A 43 1.51 5.35 3.61
C PHE A 43 0.49 6.14 2.81
N SER A 44 0.97 6.81 1.76
CA SER A 44 0.17 7.56 0.82
C SER A 44 0.05 6.81 -0.49
N VAL A 45 -1.17 6.81 -1.06
CA VAL A 45 -1.45 6.30 -2.40
C VAL A 45 -1.85 7.47 -3.27
N THR A 46 -1.00 7.82 -4.23
CA THR A 46 -1.19 8.94 -5.16
C THR A 46 -1.58 8.42 -6.54
N ASN A 47 -2.63 8.99 -7.13
CA ASN A 47 -3.02 8.67 -8.51
C ASN A 47 -2.17 9.46 -9.52
N LEU A 48 -1.25 8.78 -10.21
CA LEU A 48 -0.43 9.37 -11.27
C LEU A 48 -1.06 9.23 -12.67
N SER A 49 -2.27 8.68 -12.75
CA SER A 49 -2.99 8.51 -14.01
C SER A 49 -3.68 9.79 -14.44
N THR A 50 -3.99 9.91 -15.73
CA THR A 50 -4.83 10.99 -16.27
C THR A 50 -6.33 10.80 -15.97
N LYS A 51 -6.73 9.62 -15.51
CA LYS A 51 -8.11 9.25 -15.18
C LYS A 51 -8.32 9.09 -13.68
N LYS A 52 -9.58 9.18 -13.25
CA LYS A 52 -10.00 8.89 -11.87
C LYS A 52 -9.85 7.40 -11.56
N VAL A 53 -9.39 7.06 -10.37
CA VAL A 53 -9.22 5.67 -9.91
C VAL A 53 -10.01 5.45 -8.62
N LYS A 54 -10.61 4.28 -8.44
CA LYS A 54 -11.26 3.88 -7.19
C LYS A 54 -10.28 3.07 -6.33
N VAL A 55 -10.11 3.50 -5.09
CA VAL A 55 -9.29 2.80 -4.07
C VAL A 55 -10.14 2.55 -2.83
N LEU A 56 -9.72 1.65 -1.95
CA LEU A 56 -10.40 1.45 -0.66
C LEU A 56 -10.38 2.73 0.18
N LYS A 57 -11.47 3.01 0.91
CA LYS A 57 -11.55 4.17 1.80
C LYS A 57 -10.66 4.00 3.04
N SER A 58 -10.53 2.76 3.50
CA SER A 58 -9.74 2.32 4.65
C SER A 58 -8.91 1.11 4.25
N PHE A 59 -7.78 0.91 4.91
CA PHE A 59 -6.89 -0.22 4.71
C PHE A 59 -6.69 -0.87 6.08
N HIS A 60 -7.05 -2.14 6.21
CA HIS A 60 -7.08 -2.81 7.51
C HIS A 60 -5.67 -3.28 7.91
N ASP A 61 -5.32 -3.14 9.18
CA ASP A 61 -4.02 -3.57 9.73
C ASP A 61 -3.64 -5.03 9.38
N TYR A 62 -4.60 -5.95 9.30
CA TYR A 62 -4.36 -7.35 8.95
C TYR A 62 -3.90 -7.55 7.49
N LYS A 63 -4.06 -6.55 6.62
CA LYS A 63 -3.47 -6.56 5.27
C LYS A 63 -1.96 -6.25 5.30
N ALA A 64 -1.39 -5.97 6.48
CA ALA A 64 0.05 -5.98 6.70
C ALA A 64 0.46 -7.19 7.54
N GLN A 65 1.57 -7.82 7.17
CA GLN A 65 2.18 -8.93 7.90
C GLN A 65 3.54 -8.52 8.43
N LEU A 66 3.77 -8.82 9.70
CA LEU A 66 5.08 -8.67 10.32
C LEU A 66 5.91 -9.93 10.05
N GLU A 67 7.13 -9.73 9.57
CA GLU A 67 8.08 -10.80 9.24
C GLU A 67 9.41 -10.55 9.97
N ASN A 68 10.25 -11.58 10.10
CA ASN A 68 11.58 -11.46 10.71
C ASN A 68 11.55 -10.69 12.04
N ILE A 69 10.64 -11.07 12.94
CA ILE A 69 10.43 -10.35 14.20
C ILE A 69 11.51 -10.75 15.20
N PHE A 70 12.14 -9.75 15.81
CA PHE A 70 13.09 -9.89 16.90
C PHE A 70 12.60 -9.07 18.11
N TYR A 71 12.62 -9.68 19.28
CA TYR A 71 12.53 -8.98 20.55
C TYR A 71 13.90 -8.38 20.90
N VAL A 72 13.92 -7.15 21.39
CA VAL A 72 15.13 -6.50 21.91
C VAL A 72 15.20 -6.70 23.42
N ASP A 73 16.19 -7.43 23.91
CA ASP A 73 16.39 -7.63 25.35
C ASP A 73 16.98 -6.40 26.05
N SER A 74 17.12 -6.47 27.39
CA SER A 74 17.66 -5.38 28.20
C SER A 74 19.12 -5.01 27.87
N ASN A 75 19.85 -5.92 27.20
CA ASN A 75 21.24 -5.72 26.78
C ASN A 75 21.33 -5.26 25.31
N GLY A 76 20.19 -5.07 24.63
CA GLY A 76 20.13 -4.70 23.22
C GLY A 76 20.30 -5.86 22.23
N ASN A 77 20.29 -7.11 22.69
CA ASN A 77 20.38 -8.27 21.81
C ASN A 77 19.05 -8.54 21.11
N LEU A 78 19.14 -9.03 19.87
CA LEU A 78 17.99 -9.45 19.07
C LEU A 78 17.70 -10.93 19.29
N LEU A 79 16.58 -11.23 19.92
CA LEU A 79 16.09 -12.60 20.13
C LEU A 79 14.99 -12.88 19.11
N PRO A 80 15.14 -13.88 18.22
CA PRO A 80 14.14 -14.17 17.20
C PRO A 80 12.82 -14.58 17.85
N LYS A 81 11.72 -14.10 17.26
CA LYS A 81 10.36 -14.43 17.68
C LYS A 81 9.65 -15.11 16.54
N ASP A 82 9.51 -16.43 16.65
CA ASP A 82 8.78 -17.22 15.67
C ASP A 82 7.28 -16.93 15.79
N VAL A 83 6.68 -16.49 14.69
CA VAL A 83 5.26 -16.18 14.58
C VAL A 83 4.76 -16.72 13.25
N GLY A 84 3.60 -17.36 13.27
CA GLY A 84 2.95 -17.78 12.04
C GLY A 84 2.49 -16.59 11.20
N THR A 85 2.34 -16.80 9.90
CA THR A 85 1.60 -15.91 9.01
C THR A 85 0.11 -16.24 9.08
N ALA A 86 -0.74 -15.24 8.85
CA ALA A 86 -2.17 -15.47 8.67
C ALA A 86 -2.50 -15.56 7.19
N ASP A 87 -3.53 -16.33 6.86
CA ASP A 87 -4.28 -16.14 5.63
C ASP A 87 -5.12 -14.86 5.79
N ILE A 88 -4.97 -13.91 4.87
CA ILE A 88 -5.37 -12.49 5.02
C ILE A 88 -6.54 -12.09 4.11
N ASP A 89 -7.24 -13.08 3.56
CA ASP A 89 -8.37 -12.86 2.64
C ASP A 89 -9.76 -12.87 3.30
N PHE A 90 -9.83 -12.82 4.63
CA PHE A 90 -11.11 -12.90 5.36
C PHE A 90 -11.86 -11.56 5.54
N PHE A 91 -11.29 -10.42 5.13
CA PHE A 91 -11.88 -9.12 5.42
C PHE A 91 -12.87 -8.66 4.34
N LYS A 92 -14.09 -8.31 4.77
CA LYS A 92 -15.11 -7.73 3.90
C LYS A 92 -14.57 -6.46 3.25
N GLN A 93 -14.70 -6.36 1.93
CA GLN A 93 -14.23 -5.19 1.18
C GLN A 93 -14.93 -3.92 1.69
N ASP A 94 -14.12 -2.98 2.16
CA ASP A 94 -14.56 -1.67 2.61
C ASP A 94 -15.09 -0.82 1.45
N LYS A 95 -15.84 0.24 1.77
CA LYS A 95 -16.29 1.21 0.77
C LYS A 95 -15.10 1.77 -0.01
N THR A 96 -15.28 2.04 -1.30
CA THR A 96 -14.27 2.72 -2.12
C THR A 96 -14.41 4.24 -2.09
N ILE A 97 -13.31 4.95 -2.31
CA ILE A 97 -13.25 6.38 -2.62
C ILE A 97 -12.63 6.60 -4.00
N VAL A 98 -12.97 7.71 -4.66
CA VAL A 98 -12.41 8.09 -5.94
C VAL A 98 -11.25 9.06 -5.73
N LEU A 99 -10.09 8.74 -6.30
CA LEU A 99 -8.94 9.65 -6.42
C LEU A 99 -8.91 10.24 -7.83
N LYS A 100 -8.96 11.57 -7.92
CA LYS A 100 -8.69 12.29 -9.18
C LYS A 100 -7.20 12.27 -9.50
N PRO A 101 -6.79 12.64 -10.73
CA PRO A 101 -5.38 12.80 -11.06
C PRO A 101 -4.65 13.65 -10.03
N ASN A 102 -3.48 13.18 -9.59
CA ASN A 102 -2.60 13.76 -8.57
C ASN A 102 -3.18 13.86 -7.14
N GLU A 103 -4.41 13.39 -6.91
CA GLU A 103 -4.92 13.27 -5.54
C GLU A 103 -4.27 12.09 -4.81
N SER A 104 -4.10 12.26 -3.50
CA SER A 104 -3.50 11.25 -2.62
C SER A 104 -4.45 10.87 -1.50
N ARG A 105 -4.43 9.59 -1.11
CA ARG A 105 -5.07 9.08 0.10
C ARG A 105 -4.00 8.58 1.07
N ILE A 106 -4.11 8.98 2.33
CA ILE A 106 -3.25 8.48 3.39
C ILE A 106 -3.97 7.36 4.13
N TYR A 107 -3.23 6.29 4.38
CA TYR A 107 -3.61 5.17 5.22
C TYR A 107 -2.62 5.06 6.36
N LYS A 108 -3.09 4.49 7.47
CA LYS A 108 -2.28 4.21 8.65
C LYS A 108 -2.45 2.74 9.00
N ILE A 109 -1.35 2.11 9.36
CA ILE A 109 -1.33 0.76 9.90
C ILE A 109 -0.66 0.78 11.25
N ASN A 110 -1.30 0.18 12.25
CA ASN A 110 -0.69 -0.06 13.54
C ASN A 110 -0.15 -1.50 13.59
N ILE A 111 1.14 -1.67 13.91
CA ILE A 111 1.76 -3.00 13.98
C ILE A 111 1.06 -3.91 15.00
N PHE A 112 0.51 -3.36 16.09
CA PHE A 112 -0.26 -4.11 17.09
C PHE A 112 -1.67 -4.46 16.62
N GLY A 113 -2.18 -3.78 15.60
CA GLY A 113 -3.43 -4.11 14.92
C GLY A 113 -3.29 -5.23 13.90
N THR A 114 -2.07 -5.60 13.50
CA THR A 114 -1.83 -6.76 12.61
C THR A 114 -2.17 -8.08 13.31
N PHE A 115 -2.29 -9.17 12.55
CA PHE A 115 -2.49 -10.50 13.14
C PHE A 115 -1.36 -10.87 14.12
N GLN A 116 -0.10 -10.70 13.69
CA GLN A 116 1.06 -11.02 14.53
C GLN A 116 1.14 -10.08 15.74
N GLY A 117 0.88 -8.80 15.52
CA GLY A 117 0.83 -7.77 16.55
C GLY A 117 -0.14 -8.11 17.66
N SER A 118 -1.41 -8.31 17.28
CA SER A 118 -2.50 -8.55 18.24
C SER A 118 -2.38 -9.86 19.00
N LYS A 119 -1.74 -10.89 18.42
CA LYS A 119 -1.60 -12.20 19.07
C LYS A 119 -0.31 -12.38 19.84
N PHE A 120 0.79 -11.82 19.36
CA PHE A 120 2.12 -12.20 19.84
C PHE A 120 2.92 -11.02 20.38
N LEU A 121 2.63 -9.79 19.98
CA LEU A 121 3.37 -8.62 20.44
C LEU A 121 2.69 -7.96 21.63
N ARG A 122 3.51 -7.35 22.48
CA ARG A 122 3.07 -6.46 23.57
C ARG A 122 3.71 -5.10 23.40
N SER A 123 2.94 -4.05 23.64
CA SER A 123 3.34 -2.65 23.42
C SER A 123 4.40 -2.14 24.39
N GLU A 124 4.69 -2.84 25.49
CA GLU A 124 5.73 -2.40 26.43
C GLU A 124 7.14 -2.84 26.01
N TYR A 125 7.26 -3.64 24.95
CA TYR A 125 8.52 -4.24 24.53
C TYR A 125 9.03 -3.62 23.24
N SER A 126 10.35 -3.61 23.12
CA SER A 126 11.04 -3.15 21.91
C SER A 126 11.18 -4.30 20.90
N TYR A 127 10.99 -3.99 19.62
CA TYR A 127 11.11 -4.96 18.53
C TYR A 127 11.90 -4.41 17.35
N GLN A 128 12.53 -5.33 16.62
CA GLN A 128 12.95 -5.11 15.23
C GLN A 128 12.19 -6.07 14.33
N PHE A 129 11.69 -5.60 13.19
CA PHE A 129 10.85 -6.40 12.30
C PHE A 129 10.90 -5.87 10.86
N ASP A 130 10.48 -6.73 9.94
CA ASP A 130 10.12 -6.33 8.58
C ASP A 130 8.59 -6.28 8.44
N VAL A 131 8.10 -5.55 7.45
CA VAL A 131 6.68 -5.47 7.12
C VAL A 131 6.44 -5.71 5.64
N TRP A 132 5.56 -6.66 5.36
CA TRP A 132 5.00 -6.91 4.04
C TRP A 132 3.54 -6.46 3.99
N PHE A 133 3.15 -5.81 2.89
CA PHE A 133 1.79 -5.31 2.68
C PHE A 133 1.11 -6.06 1.53
N ASN A 134 -0.11 -6.54 1.77
CA ASN A 134 -0.98 -7.08 0.74
C ASN A 134 -1.90 -5.99 0.20
N PHE A 135 -1.56 -5.47 -0.98
CA PHE A 135 -2.34 -4.44 -1.67
C PHE A 135 -3.32 -4.98 -2.71
N ILE A 136 -3.56 -6.31 -2.79
CA ILE A 136 -4.44 -6.94 -3.81
C ILE A 136 -5.81 -6.25 -3.88
N ASP A 137 -6.41 -5.93 -2.72
CA ASP A 137 -7.73 -5.30 -2.65
C ASP A 137 -7.69 -3.77 -2.63
N LEU A 138 -6.51 -3.14 -2.61
CA LEU A 138 -6.38 -1.68 -2.52
C LEU A 138 -7.13 -0.98 -3.65
N ILE A 139 -7.11 -1.61 -4.83
CA ILE A 139 -7.74 -1.15 -6.05
C ILE A 139 -8.97 -2.01 -6.32
N ASP A 140 -10.06 -1.37 -6.75
CA ASP A 140 -11.23 -2.08 -7.26
C ASP A 140 -10.80 -2.99 -8.43
N HIS A 141 -11.03 -4.31 -8.31
CA HIS A 141 -10.61 -5.37 -9.24
C HIS A 141 -10.91 -5.12 -10.73
N ARG A 142 -11.79 -4.15 -11.05
CA ARG A 142 -12.10 -3.71 -12.41
C ARG A 142 -11.06 -2.77 -13.02
N PHE A 143 -10.09 -2.30 -12.23
CA PHE A 143 -9.02 -1.42 -12.67
C PHE A 143 -7.68 -2.19 -12.62
N ASP A 144 -7.06 -2.36 -13.79
CA ASP A 144 -5.69 -2.87 -13.91
C ASP A 144 -4.71 -1.70 -13.74
N CYS A 145 -4.16 -1.55 -12.52
CA CYS A 145 -3.18 -0.50 -12.22
C CYS A 145 -1.79 -1.05 -11.91
N ASP A 146 -0.78 -0.36 -12.41
CA ASP A 146 0.59 -0.50 -11.96
C ASP A 146 0.77 0.20 -10.61
N LEU A 147 1.25 -0.55 -9.62
CA LEU A 147 1.59 -0.06 -8.30
C LEU A 147 3.09 0.20 -8.21
N ILE A 148 3.48 1.48 -8.15
CA ILE A 148 4.86 1.93 -8.08
C ILE A 148 5.25 2.15 -6.62
N GLY A 149 6.43 1.69 -6.21
CA GLY A 149 6.90 1.80 -4.82
C GLY A 149 6.43 0.66 -3.91
N LEU A 150 5.99 -0.46 -4.50
CA LEU A 150 5.74 -1.71 -3.78
C LEU A 150 7.06 -2.31 -3.29
N GLU A 151 7.50 -1.87 -2.13
CA GLU A 151 8.65 -2.43 -1.46
C GLU A 151 8.25 -2.99 -0.09
N LYS A 152 8.81 -4.15 0.24
CA LYS A 152 8.79 -4.68 1.61
C LYS A 152 9.65 -3.74 2.47
N LEU A 153 9.09 -3.25 3.56
CA LEU A 153 9.83 -2.45 4.53
C LEU A 153 10.68 -3.37 5.40
N LYS A 154 11.94 -3.02 5.61
CA LYS A 154 12.89 -3.88 6.33
C LYS A 154 13.54 -3.17 7.51
N ASN A 155 13.89 -3.96 8.52
CA ASN A 155 14.63 -3.51 9.70
C ASN A 155 13.98 -2.31 10.42
N LEU A 156 12.65 -2.28 10.46
CA LEU A 156 11.91 -1.30 11.23
C LEU A 156 12.10 -1.59 12.72
N LYS A 157 12.11 -0.53 13.53
CA LYS A 157 12.28 -0.62 14.98
C LYS A 157 11.10 0.01 15.67
N TYR A 158 10.61 -0.64 16.72
CA TYR A 158 9.66 -0.11 17.69
C TYR A 158 10.33 -0.10 19.06
N GLN A 159 10.34 1.06 19.72
CA GLN A 159 11.03 1.34 20.98
C GLN A 159 10.23 2.38 21.79
N PRO A 160 9.21 1.96 22.54
CA PRO A 160 8.25 2.86 23.22
C PRO A 160 8.86 3.67 24.37
N HIS A 161 10.08 3.32 24.79
CA HIS A 161 10.77 3.92 25.93
C HIS A 161 12.15 4.50 25.57
N ALA A 162 12.45 4.68 24.28
CA ALA A 162 13.74 5.23 23.84
C ALA A 162 13.85 6.76 23.95
N VAL A 163 12.85 7.44 24.51
CA VAL A 163 12.91 8.88 24.78
C VAL A 163 13.33 9.12 26.24
N GLN A 164 14.65 9.19 26.44
CA GLN A 164 15.30 9.98 27.50
C GLN A 164 16.57 10.61 26.94
#